data_AF-A0A4V1VMS6-F1
#
_entry.id   AF-A0A4V1VMS6-F1
#
_cell.length_a   1.000
_cell.length_b   1.000
_cell.length_c   1.000
_cell.angle_alpha   90.00
_cell.angle_beta   90.00
_cell.angle_gamma   90.00
#
_symmetry.space_group_name_H-M   'P 1'
#
loop_
_entity.id
_entity.type
_entity.pdbx_description
1 polymer ?
#
loop_
_entity_poly.entity_id
_entity_poly.type
_entity_poly.pdbx_seq_one_letter_code
_entity_poly.pdbx_strand_id
1 'polypeptide(L)'
;MSGKRGPTRLGFAVLLKFHTRYGRFPRGRSELPDRAVDFLARQVRVPAAELDSYDWTGRTIEYHRAQIRRHFGFRECTVADAEEVTAYLAEHVAREERRPERVRAELLARLRAQSIEPPTPGRCDRIVKAALRAAEESLTAGISSRLAAASIRRIVSLVGDGDPVGGDAADSRNESPPSTGIRLAEIRLRETGPGEFGPRRIKGAPAPAAAAAPAPAPAPAPGDLNLRTMLVEIDKLLAIRAVGLPPDLFSDIAPAVLAGWRARAEAESPSHLRTHPLPLRVTLLAALLHQRGREIADSLVELLISISGRGPGRRRAPGDAGRG
;
A
#
# COMPACT_ATOMS: atom_id res chain seq x y z
N MET A 1 -33.85 33.96 19.17
CA MET A 1 -32.73 34.86 19.58
C MET A 1 -32.99 35.62 20.89
N SER A 2 -33.97 35.20 21.71
CA SER A 2 -34.27 35.91 22.96
C SER A 2 -33.07 35.89 23.91
N GLY A 3 -32.75 37.04 24.52
CA GLY A 3 -31.64 37.21 25.47
C GLY A 3 -30.27 37.62 24.91
N LYS A 4 -30.06 37.65 23.58
CA LYS A 4 -28.74 37.97 22.98
C LYS A 4 -28.66 39.42 22.47
N ARG A 5 -27.65 40.17 22.91
CA ARG A 5 -27.42 41.59 22.58
C ARG A 5 -26.00 41.84 22.05
N GLY A 6 -25.86 42.80 21.14
CA GLY A 6 -24.59 43.24 20.58
C GLY A 6 -23.68 42.10 20.09
N PRO A 7 -22.42 41.97 20.60
CA PRO A 7 -21.46 40.96 20.16
C PRO A 7 -21.99 39.52 20.25
N THR A 8 -22.76 39.22 21.30
CA THR A 8 -23.30 37.87 21.53
C THR A 8 -24.36 37.46 20.51
N ARG A 9 -25.10 38.42 19.94
CA ARG A 9 -26.10 38.16 18.90
C ARG A 9 -25.43 37.80 17.58
N LEU A 10 -24.43 38.58 17.18
CA LEU A 10 -23.66 38.32 15.96
C LEU A 10 -22.83 37.03 16.09
N GLY A 11 -22.14 36.84 17.23
CA GLY A 11 -21.41 35.61 17.53
C GLY A 11 -22.30 34.37 17.43
N PHE A 12 -23.49 34.38 18.04
CA PHE A 12 -24.43 33.26 17.92
C PHE A 12 -24.88 32.99 16.48
N ALA A 13 -25.19 34.04 15.70
CA ALA A 13 -25.63 33.89 14.31
C ALA A 13 -24.54 33.30 13.41
N VAL A 14 -23.30 33.72 13.63
CA VAL A 14 -22.11 33.17 12.96
C VAL A 14 -21.94 31.69 13.30
N LEU A 15 -21.96 31.32 14.59
CA LEU A 15 -21.85 29.93 15.02
C LEU A 15 -22.96 29.06 14.43
N LEU A 16 -24.21 29.55 14.44
CA LEU A 16 -25.36 28.85 13.89
C LEU A 16 -25.19 28.60 12.39
N LYS A 17 -24.84 29.65 11.62
CA LYS A 17 -24.68 29.54 10.17
C LYS A 17 -23.51 28.62 9.81
N PHE A 18 -22.40 28.74 10.52
CA PHE A 18 -21.22 27.89 10.31
C PHE A 18 -21.55 26.41 10.59
N HIS A 19 -22.20 26.13 11.72
CA HIS A 19 -22.59 24.77 12.09
C HIS A 19 -23.56 24.15 11.08
N THR A 20 -24.53 24.93 10.56
CA THR A 20 -25.46 24.45 9.52
C THR A 20 -24.72 23.92 8.29
N ARG A 21 -23.63 24.58 7.89
CA ARG A 21 -22.84 24.20 6.72
C ARG A 21 -21.89 23.04 7.00
N TYR A 22 -21.16 23.10 8.11
CA TYR A 22 -20.00 22.24 8.37
C TYR A 22 -20.23 21.17 9.44
N GLY A 23 -21.32 21.19 10.20
CA GLY A 23 -21.61 20.25 11.29
C GLY A 23 -20.64 20.36 12.48
N ARG A 24 -19.88 21.45 12.57
CA ARG A 24 -18.92 21.78 13.64
C ARG A 24 -18.91 23.28 13.90
N PHE A 25 -18.23 23.71 14.95
CA PHE A 25 -18.00 25.14 15.21
C PHE A 25 -16.68 25.64 14.62
N PRO A 26 -16.56 26.94 14.29
CA PRO A 26 -15.29 27.56 13.94
C PRO A 26 -14.34 27.55 15.14
N ARG A 27 -13.03 27.43 14.89
CA ARG A 27 -12.01 27.53 15.95
C ARG A 27 -11.82 28.94 16.49
N GLY A 28 -12.23 29.95 15.71
CA GLY A 28 -12.11 31.36 16.07
C GLY A 28 -12.50 32.26 14.90
N ARG A 29 -12.29 33.57 15.06
CA ARG A 29 -12.61 34.60 14.07
C ARG A 29 -11.91 34.40 12.71
N SER A 30 -10.70 33.84 12.71
CA SER A 30 -9.87 33.66 11.50
C SER A 30 -10.42 32.64 10.50
N GLU A 31 -11.29 31.72 10.92
CA GLU A 31 -11.97 30.77 10.02
C GLU A 31 -13.15 31.38 9.26
N LEU A 32 -13.49 32.64 9.54
CA LEU A 32 -14.69 33.29 9.04
C LEU A 32 -14.34 34.32 7.97
N PRO A 33 -14.83 34.15 6.73
CA PRO A 33 -14.67 35.17 5.71
C PRO A 33 -15.39 36.46 6.09
N ASP A 34 -14.74 37.61 5.93
CA ASP A 34 -15.31 38.92 6.30
C ASP A 34 -16.64 39.19 5.61
N ARG A 35 -16.75 38.85 4.32
CA ARG A 35 -18.00 38.96 3.56
C ARG A 35 -19.16 38.19 4.19
N ALA A 36 -18.90 37.04 4.81
CA ALA A 36 -19.92 36.25 5.48
C ALA A 36 -20.32 36.89 6.83
N VAL A 37 -19.35 37.45 7.55
CA VAL A 37 -19.60 38.21 8.79
C VAL A 37 -20.45 39.44 8.49
N ASP A 38 -20.08 40.25 7.50
CA ASP A 38 -20.81 41.46 7.09
C ASP A 38 -22.26 41.14 6.68
N PHE A 39 -22.44 40.06 5.94
CA PHE A 39 -23.77 39.61 5.54
C PHE A 39 -24.63 39.26 6.75
N LEU A 40 -24.11 38.46 7.69
CA LEU A 40 -24.83 38.07 8.90
C LEU A 40 -25.09 39.27 9.82
N ALA A 41 -24.12 40.20 9.94
CA ALA A 41 -24.21 41.44 10.70
C ALA A 41 -25.42 42.28 10.27
N ARG A 42 -25.61 42.47 8.96
CA ARG A 42 -26.79 43.16 8.40
C ARG A 42 -28.09 42.42 8.74
N GLN A 43 -28.11 41.10 8.65
CA GLN A 43 -29.31 40.30 8.95
C GLN A 43 -29.74 40.39 10.42
N VAL A 44 -28.79 40.45 11.35
CA VAL A 44 -29.09 40.53 12.79
C VAL A 44 -29.11 41.95 13.35
N ARG A 45 -28.87 42.95 12.49
CA ARG A 45 -28.82 44.39 12.80
C ARG A 45 -27.80 44.71 13.89
N VAL A 46 -26.58 44.21 13.73
CA VAL A 46 -25.43 44.48 14.61
C VAL A 46 -24.24 44.87 13.73
N PRO A 47 -23.48 45.93 14.03
CA PRO A 47 -22.26 46.26 13.29
C PRO A 47 -21.26 45.09 13.27
N ALA A 48 -20.62 44.85 12.13
CA ALA A 48 -19.69 43.72 11.99
C ALA A 48 -18.51 43.78 12.97
N ALA A 49 -18.03 44.99 13.27
CA ALA A 49 -16.96 45.25 14.25
C ALA A 49 -17.28 44.77 15.67
N GLU A 50 -18.56 44.63 16.04
CA GLU A 50 -18.91 44.09 17.36
C GLU A 50 -18.50 42.61 17.51
N LEU A 51 -18.27 41.88 16.42
CA LEU A 51 -17.77 40.50 16.50
C LEU A 51 -16.37 40.43 17.10
N ASP A 52 -15.57 41.49 17.00
CA ASP A 52 -14.20 41.51 17.54
C ASP A 52 -14.21 41.50 19.08
N SER A 53 -15.32 41.94 19.68
CA SER A 53 -15.56 41.86 21.13
C SER A 53 -16.19 40.52 21.58
N TYR A 54 -16.44 39.59 20.66
CA TYR A 54 -17.00 38.28 20.99
C TYR A 54 -15.91 37.35 21.54
N ASP A 55 -16.10 36.85 22.75
CA ASP A 55 -15.19 35.87 23.35
C ASP A 55 -15.36 34.49 22.67
N TRP A 56 -14.31 34.05 21.98
CA TRP A 56 -14.22 32.74 21.34
C TRP A 56 -13.86 31.62 22.31
N THR A 57 -13.68 31.97 23.58
CA THR A 57 -13.45 31.08 24.70
C THR A 57 -14.48 31.35 25.81
N GLY A 58 -14.47 30.54 26.87
CA GLY A 58 -15.31 30.79 28.04
C GLY A 58 -16.76 30.34 27.93
N ARG A 59 -17.55 30.70 28.95
CA ARG A 59 -18.87 30.09 29.21
C ARG A 59 -19.93 30.47 28.18
N THR A 60 -19.86 31.68 27.62
CA THR A 60 -20.87 32.20 26.68
C THR A 60 -20.85 31.44 25.35
N ILE A 61 -19.66 31.19 24.77
CA ILE A 61 -19.55 30.38 23.56
C ILE A 61 -19.95 28.94 23.82
N GLU A 62 -19.58 28.35 24.96
CA GLU A 62 -19.98 26.98 25.31
C GLU A 62 -21.50 26.86 25.44
N TYR A 63 -22.16 27.85 26.06
CA TYR A 63 -23.62 27.91 26.10
C TYR A 63 -24.23 28.03 24.70
N HIS A 64 -23.67 28.88 23.82
CA HIS A 64 -24.12 29.00 22.42
C HIS A 64 -23.97 27.69 21.65
N ARG A 65 -22.82 27.02 21.77
CA ARG A 65 -22.54 25.73 21.14
C ARG A 65 -23.55 24.67 21.59
N ALA A 66 -23.78 24.57 22.90
CA ALA A 66 -24.79 23.65 23.46
C ALA A 66 -26.20 23.93 22.92
N GLN A 67 -26.60 25.21 22.83
CA GLN A 67 -27.90 25.59 22.25
C GLN A 67 -28.04 25.19 20.78
N ILE A 68 -26.99 25.44 19.98
CA ILE A 68 -26.98 25.13 18.54
C ILE A 68 -26.98 23.62 18.31
N ARG A 69 -26.17 22.87 19.06
CA ARG A 69 -26.18 21.41 19.02
C ARG A 69 -27.57 20.85 19.29
N ARG A 70 -28.20 21.27 20.39
CA ARG A 70 -29.58 20.87 20.74
C ARG A 70 -30.57 21.18 19.64
N HIS A 71 -30.44 22.33 18.98
CA HIS A 71 -31.32 22.72 17.89
C HIS A 71 -31.19 21.81 16.65
N PHE A 72 -29.97 21.38 16.31
CA PHE A 72 -29.73 20.48 15.17
C PHE A 72 -29.76 18.99 15.53
N GLY A 73 -30.01 18.63 16.80
CA GLY A 73 -29.91 17.24 17.28
C GLY A 73 -28.48 16.70 17.30
N PHE A 74 -27.48 17.58 17.35
CA PHE A 74 -26.07 17.19 17.44
C PHE A 74 -25.63 16.94 18.88
N ARG A 75 -24.62 16.08 19.04
CA ARG A 75 -23.94 15.83 20.31
C ARG A 75 -22.41 15.82 20.14
N GLU A 76 -21.68 16.02 21.24
CA GLU A 76 -20.23 15.95 21.21
C GLU A 76 -19.73 14.52 21.02
N CYS A 77 -18.57 14.38 20.36
CA CYS A 77 -17.90 13.10 20.18
C CYS A 77 -17.25 12.61 21.49
N THR A 78 -17.86 11.59 22.09
CA THR A 78 -17.36 10.91 23.29
C THR A 78 -16.17 10.01 22.97
N VAL A 79 -15.60 9.36 23.98
CA VAL A 79 -14.58 8.31 23.78
C VAL A 79 -15.19 7.08 23.13
N ALA A 80 -16.37 6.65 23.59
CA ALA A 80 -17.09 5.50 23.03
C ALA A 80 -17.42 5.71 21.54
N ASP A 81 -17.85 6.90 21.12
CA ASP A 81 -18.07 7.20 19.70
C ASP A 81 -16.80 7.07 18.88
N ALA A 82 -15.67 7.54 19.43
CA ALA A 82 -14.39 7.47 18.75
C ALA A 82 -13.92 6.02 18.61
N GLU A 83 -14.17 5.16 19.60
CA GLU A 83 -13.89 3.73 19.53
C GLU A 83 -14.79 3.02 18.52
N GLU A 84 -16.11 3.26 18.57
CA GLU A 84 -17.09 2.68 17.65
C GLU A 84 -16.78 3.07 16.19
N VAL A 85 -16.53 4.35 15.93
CA VAL A 85 -16.21 4.81 14.57
C VAL A 85 -14.85 4.28 14.11
N THR A 86 -13.88 4.12 15.02
CA THR A 86 -12.59 3.50 14.69
C THR A 86 -12.77 2.05 14.25
N ALA A 87 -13.54 1.27 15.02
CA ALA A 87 -13.84 -0.13 14.69
C ALA A 87 -14.57 -0.25 13.35
N TYR A 88 -15.61 0.58 13.15
CA TYR A 88 -16.34 0.62 11.88
C TYR A 88 -15.42 0.92 10.70
N LEU A 89 -14.59 1.97 10.81
CA LEU A 89 -13.66 2.35 9.74
C LEU A 89 -12.64 1.24 9.48
N ALA A 90 -12.11 0.61 10.53
CA ALA A 90 -11.18 -0.51 10.40
C ALA A 90 -11.79 -1.66 9.60
N GLU A 91 -13.05 -2.00 9.90
CA GLU A 91 -13.71 -3.18 9.35
C GLU A 91 -14.29 -2.96 7.94
N HIS A 92 -14.90 -1.80 7.70
CA HIS A 92 -15.74 -1.55 6.51
C HIS A 92 -15.09 -0.62 5.47
N VAL A 93 -14.02 0.11 5.84
CA VAL A 93 -13.40 1.10 4.95
C VAL A 93 -11.92 0.81 4.75
N ALA A 94 -11.16 0.73 5.85
CA ALA A 94 -9.71 0.67 5.86
C ALA A 94 -9.14 -0.69 5.39
N ARG A 95 -9.99 -1.71 5.22
CA ARG A 95 -9.58 -2.97 4.58
C ARG A 95 -9.31 -2.81 3.09
N GLU A 96 -9.99 -1.89 2.42
CA GLU A 96 -9.85 -1.64 0.98
C GLU A 96 -9.16 -0.31 0.70
N GLU A 97 -9.57 0.76 1.40
CA GLU A 97 -9.02 2.10 1.23
C GLU A 97 -7.90 2.35 2.25
N ARG A 98 -6.68 2.48 1.76
CA ARG A 98 -5.48 2.69 2.58
C ARG A 98 -5.01 4.14 2.63
N ARG A 99 -5.62 5.05 1.86
CA ARG A 99 -5.28 6.47 1.82
C ARG A 99 -5.91 7.19 3.02
N PRO A 100 -5.11 7.81 3.92
CA PRO A 100 -5.63 8.48 5.12
C PRO A 100 -6.70 9.54 4.81
N GLU A 101 -6.53 10.30 3.73
CA GLU A 101 -7.46 11.37 3.37
C GLU A 101 -8.86 10.86 2.98
N ARG A 102 -8.93 9.67 2.38
CA ARG A 102 -10.19 9.03 2.00
C ARG A 102 -10.89 8.43 3.21
N VAL A 103 -10.14 7.74 4.08
CA VAL A 103 -10.66 7.26 5.38
C VAL A 103 -11.14 8.42 6.26
N ARG A 104 -10.44 9.56 6.23
CA ARG A 104 -10.84 10.78 6.94
C ARG A 104 -12.14 11.36 6.40
N ALA A 105 -12.36 11.33 5.08
CA ALA A 105 -13.62 11.76 4.49
C ALA A 105 -14.79 10.87 4.99
N GLU A 106 -14.59 9.55 5.03
CA GLU A 106 -15.58 8.60 5.56
C GLU A 106 -15.86 8.80 7.05
N LEU A 107 -14.81 9.05 7.85
CA LEU A 107 -14.95 9.41 9.26
C LEU A 107 -15.89 10.61 9.43
N LEU A 108 -15.63 11.71 8.71
CA LEU A 108 -16.42 12.93 8.82
C LEU A 108 -17.86 12.74 8.30
N ALA A 109 -18.04 11.99 7.22
CA ALA A 109 -19.36 11.65 6.69
C ALA A 109 -20.19 10.85 7.70
N ARG A 110 -19.58 9.84 8.33
CA ARG A 110 -20.24 9.00 9.33
C ARG A 110 -20.60 9.76 10.60
N LEU A 111 -19.68 10.55 11.14
CA LEU A 111 -19.97 11.38 12.31
C LEU A 111 -21.15 12.33 12.03
N ARG A 112 -21.19 12.94 10.85
CA ARG A 112 -22.31 13.78 10.42
C ARG A 112 -23.62 13.00 10.31
N ALA A 113 -23.60 11.78 9.77
CA ALA A 113 -24.79 10.93 9.63
C ALA A 113 -25.37 10.51 10.99
N GLN A 114 -24.52 10.42 12.03
CA GLN A 114 -24.93 10.12 13.41
C GLN A 114 -25.20 11.38 14.24
N SER A 115 -25.20 12.57 13.62
CA SER A 115 -25.31 13.87 14.31
C SER A 115 -24.28 14.03 15.44
N ILE A 116 -23.05 13.59 15.20
CA ILE A 116 -21.92 13.76 16.11
C ILE A 116 -21.07 14.91 15.59
N GLU A 117 -20.80 15.90 16.43
CA GLU A 117 -19.85 16.96 16.11
C GLU A 117 -18.45 16.33 15.96
N PRO A 118 -17.74 16.55 14.84
CA PRO A 118 -16.43 15.96 14.64
C PRO A 118 -15.45 16.46 15.71
N PRO A 119 -14.58 15.58 16.24
CA PRO A 119 -13.58 15.99 17.20
C PRO A 119 -12.54 16.90 16.55
N THR A 120 -11.58 17.40 17.35
CA THR A 120 -10.49 18.21 16.82
C THR A 120 -9.77 17.47 15.68
N PRO A 121 -9.24 18.17 14.66
CA PRO A 121 -8.58 17.49 13.55
C PRO A 121 -7.42 16.58 13.95
N GLY A 122 -6.62 16.97 14.95
CA GLY A 122 -5.60 16.06 15.49
C GLY A 122 -6.17 14.78 16.11
N ARG A 123 -7.36 14.83 16.73
CA ARG A 123 -8.05 13.62 17.21
C ARG A 123 -8.64 12.82 16.05
N CYS A 124 -9.16 13.46 15.01
CA CYS A 124 -9.57 12.78 13.76
C CYS A 124 -8.40 12.02 13.13
N ASP A 125 -7.22 12.64 13.03
CA ASP A 125 -6.04 12.01 12.43
C ASP A 125 -5.58 10.78 13.22
N ARG A 126 -5.70 10.82 14.55
CA ARG A 126 -5.42 9.65 15.42
C ARG A 126 -6.44 8.53 15.19
N ILE A 127 -7.72 8.84 15.10
CA ILE A 127 -8.79 7.87 14.79
C ILE A 127 -8.52 7.19 13.44
N VAL A 128 -8.20 7.98 12.40
CA VAL A 128 -7.87 7.46 11.07
C VAL A 128 -6.65 6.54 11.11
N LYS A 129 -5.57 6.96 11.79
CA LYS A 129 -4.37 6.13 11.95
C LYS A 129 -4.66 4.83 12.70
N ALA A 130 -5.46 4.90 13.77
CA ALA A 130 -5.87 3.73 14.54
C ALA A 130 -6.69 2.75 13.70
N ALA A 131 -7.66 3.25 12.92
CA ALA A 131 -8.46 2.41 12.03
C ALA A 131 -7.62 1.73 10.94
N LEU A 132 -6.71 2.48 10.29
CA LEU A 132 -5.79 1.93 9.30
C LEU A 132 -4.86 0.85 9.88
N ARG A 133 -4.35 1.08 11.09
CA ARG A 133 -3.51 0.11 11.82
C ARG A 133 -4.30 -1.14 12.19
N ALA A 134 -5.47 -0.99 12.81
CA ALA A 134 -6.32 -2.11 13.20
C ALA A 134 -6.73 -2.97 11.98
N ALA A 135 -7.03 -2.34 10.85
CA ALA A 135 -7.29 -3.05 9.60
C ALA A 135 -6.06 -3.83 9.09
N GLU A 136 -4.85 -3.26 9.17
CA GLU A 136 -3.62 -3.96 8.76
C GLU A 136 -3.32 -5.15 9.67
N GLU A 137 -3.47 -4.98 10.98
CA GLU A 137 -3.30 -6.05 11.97
C GLU A 137 -4.31 -7.18 11.72
N SER A 138 -5.59 -6.86 11.48
CA SER A 138 -6.64 -7.84 11.17
C SER A 138 -6.36 -8.59 9.86
N LEU A 139 -6.00 -7.88 8.79
CA LEU A 139 -5.70 -8.49 7.50
C LEU A 139 -4.46 -9.38 7.55
N THR A 140 -3.38 -8.91 8.17
CA THR A 140 -2.12 -9.67 8.28
C THR A 140 -2.26 -10.89 9.18
N ALA A 141 -3.04 -10.80 10.26
CA ALA A 141 -3.40 -11.95 11.07
C ALA A 141 -4.22 -12.98 10.27
N GLY A 142 -5.21 -12.53 9.49
CA GLY A 142 -6.03 -13.39 8.64
C GLY A 142 -5.25 -14.09 7.53
N ILE A 143 -4.30 -13.40 6.89
CA ILE A 143 -3.40 -14.02 5.90
C ILE A 143 -2.45 -15.01 6.57
N SER A 144 -1.84 -14.62 7.70
CA SER A 144 -0.90 -15.49 8.41
C SER A 144 -1.56 -16.77 8.93
N SER A 145 -2.84 -16.74 9.32
CA SER A 145 -3.56 -17.92 9.82
C SER A 145 -3.91 -18.93 8.71
N ARG A 146 -3.94 -18.51 7.44
CA ARG A 146 -4.16 -19.39 6.27
C ARG A 146 -2.91 -20.14 5.84
N LEU A 147 -1.74 -19.83 6.41
CA LEU A 147 -0.47 -20.42 6.01
C LEU A 147 -0.09 -21.60 6.90
N ALA A 148 0.35 -22.70 6.27
CA ALA A 148 0.93 -23.83 7.00
C ALA A 148 2.26 -23.42 7.67
N ALA A 149 2.56 -24.02 8.83
CA ALA A 149 3.80 -23.75 9.57
C ALA A 149 5.07 -23.95 8.72
N ALA A 150 5.07 -24.94 7.82
CA ALA A 150 6.17 -25.16 6.89
C ALA A 150 6.36 -24.00 5.91
N SER A 151 5.28 -23.45 5.37
CA SER A 151 5.31 -22.28 4.49
C SER A 151 5.79 -21.05 5.24
N ILE A 152 5.33 -20.83 6.48
CA ILE A 152 5.81 -19.73 7.33
C ILE A 152 7.33 -19.80 7.53
N ARG A 153 7.87 -20.99 7.88
CA ARG A 153 9.32 -21.18 8.03
C ARG A 153 10.09 -20.84 6.75
N ARG A 154 9.63 -21.34 5.59
CA ARG A 154 10.25 -21.05 4.29
C ARG A 154 10.20 -19.56 3.94
N ILE A 155 9.09 -18.89 4.24
CA ILE A 155 8.93 -17.44 4.02
C ILE A 155 9.92 -16.65 4.89
N VAL A 156 9.99 -16.96 6.19
CA VAL A 156 10.88 -16.25 7.12
C VAL A 156 12.35 -16.48 6.76
N SER A 157 12.72 -17.69 6.30
CA SER A 157 14.11 -17.98 5.89
C SER A 157 14.60 -17.11 4.72
N LEU A 158 13.71 -16.55 3.90
CA LEU A 158 14.08 -15.65 2.79
C LEU A 158 14.86 -14.42 3.26
N VAL A 159 14.59 -13.96 4.48
CA VAL A 159 15.15 -12.73 5.05
C VAL A 159 16.31 -13.01 6.02
N GLY A 160 16.66 -14.28 6.19
CA GLY A 160 17.69 -14.75 7.11
C GLY A 160 17.14 -15.06 8.49
N ASP A 161 16.87 -16.35 8.69
CA ASP A 161 17.23 -17.14 9.87
C ASP A 161 17.50 -18.56 9.33
N GLY A 162 18.78 -18.92 9.17
CA GLY A 162 19.18 -20.27 9.53
C GLY A 162 19.44 -20.18 11.03
N ASP A 163 18.67 -20.89 11.85
CA ASP A 163 18.90 -20.89 13.29
C ASP A 163 20.27 -21.52 13.61
N PRO A 164 21.10 -20.89 14.47
CA PRO A 164 22.19 -21.53 15.18
C PRO A 164 21.63 -22.09 16.50
N VAL A 165 21.25 -23.36 16.51
CA VAL A 165 21.03 -24.10 17.75
C VAL A 165 22.03 -25.26 17.78
N GLY A 166 23.08 -25.10 18.60
CA GLY A 166 23.90 -26.21 19.03
C GLY A 166 23.14 -27.06 20.05
N GLY A 167 23.32 -28.39 19.97
CA GLY A 167 22.93 -29.31 21.04
C GLY A 167 22.32 -30.63 20.58
N ASP A 168 23.21 -31.54 20.21
CA ASP A 168 23.11 -33.01 20.20
C ASP A 168 22.28 -33.79 19.17
N ALA A 169 22.93 -34.89 18.78
CA ALA A 169 22.65 -35.80 17.69
C ALA A 169 21.53 -36.80 17.99
N ALA A 170 20.75 -37.14 16.97
CA ALA A 170 20.33 -38.51 16.72
C ALA A 170 19.93 -38.69 15.25
N ASP A 171 20.52 -39.72 14.66
CA ASP A 171 20.30 -40.29 13.33
C ASP A 171 18.80 -40.54 13.03
N SER A 172 18.30 -40.03 11.92
CA SER A 172 17.26 -40.72 11.13
C SER A 172 17.25 -40.24 9.68
N ARG A 173 17.38 -41.21 8.79
CA ARG A 173 17.30 -41.14 7.33
C ARG A 173 15.98 -40.54 6.84
N ASN A 174 16.10 -39.64 5.85
CA ASN A 174 15.38 -39.62 4.56
C ASN A 174 14.78 -38.25 4.18
N GLU A 175 15.01 -37.90 2.90
CA GLU A 175 14.51 -36.74 2.14
C GLU A 175 14.83 -35.34 2.67
N SER A 176 16.08 -34.91 2.43
CA SER A 176 16.37 -33.49 2.22
C SER A 176 15.66 -33.03 0.93
N PRO A 177 14.73 -32.06 0.94
CA PRO A 177 14.35 -31.40 -0.29
C PRO A 177 15.59 -30.69 -0.85
N PRO A 178 15.71 -30.54 -2.18
CA PRO A 178 16.85 -29.82 -2.75
C PRO A 178 16.88 -28.42 -2.12
N SER A 179 18.02 -28.07 -1.54
CA SER A 179 18.34 -26.74 -1.04
C SER A 179 18.52 -25.78 -2.22
N THR A 180 17.48 -25.59 -3.03
CA THR A 180 17.33 -24.45 -3.94
C THR A 180 16.86 -23.28 -3.09
N GLY A 181 17.70 -22.86 -2.15
CA GLY A 181 17.41 -21.79 -1.20
C GLY A 181 17.49 -20.44 -1.89
N ILE A 182 16.47 -20.09 -2.68
CA ILE A 182 16.36 -18.76 -3.26
C ILE A 182 16.32 -17.73 -2.13
N ARG A 183 17.20 -16.74 -2.19
CA ARG A 183 17.21 -15.63 -1.21
C ARG A 183 16.24 -14.54 -1.64
N LEU A 184 15.82 -13.71 -0.69
CA LEU A 184 14.98 -12.54 -0.99
C LEU A 184 15.57 -11.61 -2.05
N ALA A 185 16.91 -11.50 -2.12
CA ALA A 185 17.59 -10.71 -3.14
C ALA A 185 17.27 -11.20 -4.57
N GLU A 186 17.26 -12.52 -4.78
CA GLU A 186 16.98 -13.13 -6.08
C GLU A 186 15.50 -12.97 -6.49
N ILE A 187 14.58 -12.96 -5.52
CA ILE A 187 13.14 -12.72 -5.76
C ILE A 187 12.86 -11.26 -6.11
N ARG A 188 13.61 -10.31 -5.54
CA ARG A 188 13.40 -8.87 -5.76
C ARG A 188 13.91 -8.39 -7.11
N LEU A 189 14.87 -9.08 -7.70
CA LEU A 189 15.40 -8.71 -9.01
C LEU A 189 14.27 -8.82 -10.05
N ARG A 190 13.80 -7.67 -10.55
CA ARG A 190 13.28 -7.60 -11.91
C ARG A 190 14.47 -7.92 -12.80
N GLU A 191 14.51 -9.11 -13.41
CA GLU A 191 15.26 -9.20 -14.64
C GLU A 191 14.54 -8.27 -15.62
N THR A 192 15.20 -7.16 -15.92
CA THR A 192 14.87 -6.30 -17.05
C THR A 192 14.65 -7.20 -18.25
N GLY A 193 13.51 -7.03 -18.93
CA GLY A 193 13.11 -7.87 -20.05
C GLY A 193 14.18 -8.00 -21.15
N PRO A 194 14.00 -8.93 -22.08
CA PRO A 194 15.00 -9.28 -23.09
C PRO A 194 15.19 -8.11 -24.06
N GLY A 195 16.14 -7.20 -23.79
CA GLY A 195 16.28 -6.01 -24.63
C GLY A 195 17.53 -5.14 -24.50
N GLU A 196 18.28 -5.15 -23.39
CA GLU A 196 19.42 -4.21 -23.25
C GLU A 196 20.67 -4.85 -22.68
N PHE A 197 21.42 -5.54 -23.55
CA PHE A 197 22.86 -5.77 -23.33
C PHE A 197 23.63 -5.39 -24.60
N GLY A 198 23.81 -4.08 -24.79
CA GLY A 198 24.89 -3.55 -25.62
C GLY A 198 26.12 -3.29 -24.74
N PRO A 199 27.35 -3.63 -25.18
CA PRO A 199 28.54 -3.42 -24.36
C PRO A 199 28.80 -1.93 -24.16
N ARG A 200 28.83 -1.46 -22.91
CA ARG A 200 29.29 -0.11 -22.56
C ARG A 200 30.80 -0.03 -22.79
N ARG A 201 31.23 0.72 -23.81
CA ARG A 201 32.65 1.11 -23.98
C ARG A 201 33.09 1.98 -22.80
N ILE A 202 34.03 1.50 -22.01
CA ILE A 202 34.86 2.34 -21.15
C ILE A 202 36.01 2.88 -22.02
N LYS A 203 36.13 4.21 -22.11
CA LYS A 203 37.22 4.90 -22.82
C LYS A 203 38.40 5.09 -21.87
N GLY A 204 39.59 4.65 -22.28
CA GLY A 204 40.87 5.17 -21.79
C GLY A 204 41.83 4.14 -21.17
N ALA A 205 42.69 3.54 -21.99
CA ALA A 205 44.05 3.13 -21.62
C ALA A 205 44.85 2.81 -22.92
N PRO A 206 46.14 3.17 -23.02
CA PRO A 206 46.95 2.88 -24.20
C PRO A 206 47.38 1.41 -24.25
N ALA A 207 47.45 0.88 -25.47
CA ALA A 207 47.74 -0.52 -25.77
C ALA A 207 49.23 -0.87 -25.61
N PRO A 208 49.58 -2.05 -25.05
CA PRO A 208 50.81 -2.74 -25.37
C PRO A 208 50.62 -3.81 -26.44
N ALA A 209 51.72 -4.11 -27.12
CA ALA A 209 51.82 -4.86 -28.37
C ALA A 209 51.34 -6.31 -28.33
N ALA A 210 50.93 -6.77 -29.52
CA ALA A 210 50.21 -7.99 -29.82
C ALA A 210 50.97 -9.29 -29.53
N ALA A 211 50.34 -10.17 -28.77
CA ALA A 211 50.50 -11.62 -28.88
C ALA A 211 49.13 -12.21 -29.27
N ALA A 212 49.13 -13.07 -30.29
CA ALA A 212 47.93 -13.63 -30.90
C ALA A 212 47.07 -14.41 -29.89
N ALA A 213 45.96 -13.80 -29.47
CA ALA A 213 44.91 -14.48 -28.72
C ALA A 213 44.06 -15.35 -29.67
N PRO A 214 43.58 -16.53 -29.21
CA PRO A 214 42.66 -17.35 -29.99
C PRO A 214 41.36 -16.58 -30.28
N ALA A 215 40.79 -16.81 -31.47
CA ALA A 215 39.59 -16.12 -31.96
C ALA A 215 38.45 -16.16 -30.91
N PRO A 216 37.70 -15.05 -30.73
CA PRO A 216 36.57 -15.03 -29.80
C PRO A 216 35.52 -16.04 -30.25
N ALA A 217 35.02 -16.83 -29.30
CA ALA A 217 33.93 -17.77 -29.55
C ALA A 217 32.72 -17.05 -30.19
N PRO A 218 31.98 -17.69 -31.11
CA PRO A 218 30.83 -17.07 -31.76
C PRO A 218 29.78 -16.67 -30.71
N ALA A 219 29.23 -15.47 -30.85
CA ALA A 219 28.15 -14.99 -29.99
C ALA A 219 26.96 -15.97 -30.10
N PRO A 220 26.31 -16.33 -28.97
CA PRO A 220 25.22 -17.29 -28.97
C PRO A 220 24.10 -16.82 -29.90
N ALA A 221 23.51 -17.76 -30.63
CA ALA A 221 22.37 -17.43 -31.48
C ALA A 221 21.22 -16.89 -30.60
N PRO A 222 20.40 -15.97 -31.11
CA PRO A 222 19.30 -15.40 -30.33
C PRO A 222 18.26 -16.45 -29.84
N GLY A 223 18.24 -17.66 -30.40
CA GLY A 223 17.45 -18.78 -29.87
C GLY A 223 18.04 -19.43 -28.61
N ASP A 224 19.37 -19.52 -28.53
CA ASP A 224 20.08 -20.10 -27.37
C ASP A 224 19.98 -19.19 -26.15
N LEU A 225 19.99 -17.87 -26.37
CA LEU A 225 19.77 -16.88 -25.32
C LEU A 225 18.35 -17.02 -24.73
N ASN A 226 17.33 -17.16 -25.58
CA ASN A 226 15.94 -17.31 -25.12
C ASN A 226 15.72 -18.59 -24.30
N LEU A 227 16.31 -19.72 -24.71
CA LEU A 227 16.19 -20.98 -23.96
C LEU A 227 16.89 -20.90 -22.59
N ARG A 228 18.08 -20.30 -22.53
CA ARG A 228 18.81 -20.09 -21.27
C ARG A 228 18.03 -19.20 -20.32
N THR A 229 17.47 -18.09 -20.81
CA THR A 229 16.60 -17.22 -20.01
C THR A 229 15.35 -17.97 -19.53
N MET A 230 14.72 -18.78 -20.38
CA MET A 230 13.54 -19.55 -20.00
C MET A 230 13.82 -20.56 -18.88
N LEU A 231 14.96 -21.27 -18.93
CA LEU A 231 15.34 -22.22 -17.86
C LEU A 231 15.58 -21.51 -16.52
N VAL A 232 16.26 -20.36 -16.54
CA VAL A 232 16.47 -19.53 -15.34
C VAL A 232 15.13 -19.07 -14.73
N GLU A 233 14.19 -18.62 -15.56
CA GLU A 233 12.86 -18.22 -15.11
C GLU A 233 12.03 -19.41 -14.57
N ILE A 234 12.16 -20.60 -15.15
CA ILE A 234 11.55 -21.83 -14.63
C ILE A 234 12.10 -22.17 -13.24
N ASP A 235 13.41 -22.13 -13.04
CA ASP A 235 14.04 -22.43 -11.74
C ASP A 235 13.56 -21.46 -10.66
N LYS A 236 13.46 -20.16 -10.97
CA LYS A 236 12.86 -19.16 -10.08
C LYS A 236 11.42 -19.48 -9.74
N LEU A 237 10.60 -19.82 -10.74
CA LEU A 237 9.20 -20.14 -10.53
C LEU A 237 9.02 -21.40 -9.66
N LEU A 238 9.83 -22.44 -9.89
CA LEU A 238 9.82 -23.66 -9.09
C LEU A 238 10.22 -23.38 -7.63
N ALA A 239 11.24 -22.56 -7.41
CA ALA A 239 11.65 -22.17 -6.07
C ALA A 239 10.59 -21.31 -5.34
N ILE A 240 9.92 -20.38 -6.03
CA ILE A 240 8.77 -19.64 -5.46
C ILE A 240 7.64 -20.61 -5.10
N ARG A 241 7.30 -21.55 -5.99
CA ARG A 241 6.26 -22.57 -5.74
C ARG A 241 6.61 -23.48 -4.57
N ALA A 242 7.90 -23.82 -4.39
CA ALA A 242 8.38 -24.64 -3.28
C ALA A 242 8.16 -23.99 -1.91
N VAL A 243 7.96 -22.66 -1.84
CA VAL A 243 7.53 -21.98 -0.61
C VAL A 243 6.17 -22.49 -0.13
N GLY A 244 5.29 -22.92 -1.05
CA GLY A 244 4.00 -23.53 -0.73
C GLY A 244 2.95 -22.52 -0.27
N LEU A 245 2.81 -21.42 -1.01
CA LEU A 245 1.69 -20.48 -0.81
C LEU A 245 0.39 -21.07 -1.38
N PRO A 246 -0.74 -21.03 -0.64
CA PRO A 246 -2.04 -21.37 -1.19
C PRO A 246 -2.37 -20.47 -2.40
N PRO A 247 -2.95 -21.00 -3.49
CA PRO A 247 -3.23 -20.23 -4.70
C PRO A 247 -4.26 -19.11 -4.49
N ASP A 248 -5.16 -19.30 -3.53
CA ASP A 248 -6.26 -18.43 -3.14
C ASP A 248 -5.96 -17.55 -1.91
N LEU A 249 -4.71 -17.55 -1.43
CA LEU A 249 -4.29 -16.87 -0.19
C LEU A 249 -4.76 -15.41 -0.10
N PHE A 250 -4.73 -14.69 -1.22
CA PHE A 250 -5.08 -13.26 -1.34
C PHE A 250 -6.39 -13.01 -2.10
N SER A 251 -7.24 -14.02 -2.29
CA SER A 251 -8.44 -13.93 -3.13
C SER A 251 -9.48 -12.89 -2.66
N ASP A 252 -9.51 -12.59 -1.36
CA ASP A 252 -10.38 -11.61 -0.71
C ASP A 252 -9.68 -10.27 -0.40
N ILE A 253 -8.44 -10.08 -0.86
CA ILE A 253 -7.67 -8.87 -0.61
C ILE A 253 -7.78 -7.91 -1.79
N ALA A 254 -8.12 -6.66 -1.50
CA ALA A 254 -8.18 -5.61 -2.51
C ALA A 254 -6.83 -5.48 -3.25
N PRO A 255 -6.81 -5.42 -4.60
CA PRO A 255 -5.57 -5.40 -5.39
C PRO A 255 -4.60 -4.27 -5.00
N ALA A 256 -5.13 -3.10 -4.65
CA ALA A 256 -4.33 -1.95 -4.21
C ALA A 256 -3.59 -2.21 -2.88
N VAL A 257 -4.21 -2.96 -1.96
CA VAL A 257 -3.62 -3.34 -0.68
C VAL A 257 -2.49 -4.33 -0.91
N LEU A 258 -2.74 -5.36 -1.72
CA LEU A 258 -1.74 -6.37 -2.08
C LEU A 258 -0.52 -5.72 -2.76
N ALA A 259 -0.76 -4.82 -3.72
CA ALA A 259 0.30 -4.05 -4.37
C ALA A 259 1.09 -3.17 -3.38
N GLY A 260 0.41 -2.57 -2.40
CA GLY A 260 1.05 -1.80 -1.33
C GLY A 260 1.95 -2.66 -0.44
N TRP A 261 1.51 -3.85 -0.05
CA TRP A 261 2.33 -4.80 0.70
C TRP A 261 3.55 -5.26 -0.07
N ARG A 262 3.40 -5.59 -1.36
CA ARG A 262 4.54 -5.91 -2.21
C ARG A 262 5.53 -4.75 -2.30
N ALA A 263 5.06 -3.54 -2.60
CA ALA A 263 5.93 -2.38 -2.74
C ALA A 263 6.74 -2.13 -1.46
N ARG A 264 6.10 -2.29 -0.29
CA ARG A 264 6.78 -2.23 1.01
C ARG A 264 7.83 -3.34 1.16
N ALA A 265 7.48 -4.58 0.79
CA ALA A 265 8.41 -5.71 0.84
C ALA A 265 9.61 -5.57 -0.10
N GLU A 266 9.48 -4.87 -1.23
CA GLU A 266 10.57 -4.57 -2.15
C GLU A 266 11.47 -3.45 -1.63
N ALA A 267 10.87 -2.39 -1.06
CA ALA A 267 11.58 -1.20 -0.61
C ALA A 267 12.36 -1.40 0.70
N GLU A 268 11.83 -2.18 1.64
CA GLU A 268 12.47 -2.38 2.94
C GLU A 268 13.71 -3.28 2.86
N SER A 269 14.72 -3.04 3.68
CA SER A 269 15.87 -3.94 3.78
C SER A 269 15.46 -5.28 4.43
N PRO A 270 16.19 -6.38 4.19
CA PRO A 270 15.96 -7.63 4.92
C PRO A 270 16.02 -7.46 6.45
N SER A 271 16.95 -6.65 6.96
CA SER A 271 17.04 -6.36 8.40
C SER A 271 15.77 -5.69 8.94
N HIS A 272 15.19 -4.72 8.23
CA HIS A 272 13.96 -4.05 8.64
C HIS A 272 12.75 -4.99 8.55
N LEU A 273 12.66 -5.82 7.51
CA LEU A 273 11.60 -6.82 7.43
C LEU A 273 11.59 -7.77 8.62
N ARG A 274 12.77 -8.11 9.17
CA ARG A 274 12.88 -8.98 10.35
C ARG A 274 12.33 -8.35 11.63
N THR A 275 12.31 -7.02 11.76
CA THR A 275 11.82 -6.35 12.97
C THR A 275 10.30 -6.28 13.06
N HIS A 276 9.59 -6.56 11.96
CA HIS A 276 8.12 -6.59 11.97
C HIS A 276 7.58 -7.77 12.78
N PRO A 277 6.39 -7.63 13.39
CA PRO A 277 5.65 -8.75 13.93
C PRO A 277 5.47 -9.86 12.88
N LEU A 278 5.51 -11.12 13.32
CA LEU A 278 5.47 -12.28 12.42
C LEU A 278 4.31 -12.23 11.40
N PRO A 279 3.05 -11.89 11.77
CA PRO A 279 1.95 -11.83 10.80
C PRO A 279 2.20 -10.82 9.68
N LEU A 280 2.70 -9.63 10.01
CA LEU A 280 3.02 -8.60 9.02
C LEU A 280 4.20 -9.04 8.14
N ARG A 281 5.29 -9.50 8.75
CA ARG A 281 6.48 -9.96 8.04
C ARG A 281 6.16 -11.04 6.99
N VAL A 282 5.42 -12.06 7.40
CA VAL A 282 5.02 -13.17 6.53
C VAL A 282 4.09 -12.68 5.42
N THR A 283 3.13 -11.81 5.74
CA THR A 283 2.20 -11.25 4.74
C THR A 283 2.93 -10.45 3.67
N LEU A 284 3.87 -9.57 4.04
CA LEU A 284 4.65 -8.75 3.11
C LEU A 284 5.45 -9.64 2.13
N LEU A 285 6.13 -10.66 2.65
CA LEU A 285 6.94 -11.58 1.84
C LEU A 285 6.06 -12.49 0.98
N ALA A 286 4.95 -13.00 1.51
CA ALA A 286 3.99 -13.79 0.76
C ALA A 286 3.36 -12.98 -0.39
N ALA A 287 3.04 -11.70 -0.17
CA ALA A 287 2.54 -10.79 -1.21
C ALA A 287 3.57 -10.62 -2.35
N LEU A 288 4.85 -10.40 -1.99
CA LEU A 288 5.94 -10.31 -2.95
C LEU A 288 6.07 -11.59 -3.78
N LEU A 289 6.15 -12.75 -3.12
CA LEU A 289 6.25 -14.06 -3.78
C LEU A 289 5.06 -14.36 -4.68
N HIS A 290 3.84 -14.09 -4.21
CA HIS A 290 2.61 -14.34 -4.96
C HIS A 290 2.60 -13.55 -6.28
N GLN A 291 2.90 -12.25 -6.22
CA GLN A 291 2.90 -11.43 -7.44
C GLN A 291 4.12 -11.73 -8.33
N ARG A 292 5.29 -12.03 -7.75
CA ARG A 292 6.49 -12.44 -8.52
C ARG A 292 6.29 -13.75 -9.26
N GLY A 293 5.67 -14.74 -8.64
CA GLY A 293 5.36 -16.02 -9.29
C GLY A 293 4.44 -15.84 -10.50
N ARG A 294 3.48 -14.91 -10.43
CA ARG A 294 2.61 -14.56 -11.58
C ARG A 294 3.38 -13.86 -12.70
N GLU A 295 4.19 -12.85 -12.36
CA GLU A 295 5.02 -12.13 -13.36
C GLU A 295 5.96 -13.07 -14.11
N ILE A 296 6.60 -14.00 -13.41
CA ILE A 296 7.48 -15.00 -14.04
C ILE A 296 6.67 -15.94 -14.93
N ALA A 297 5.51 -16.40 -14.48
CA ALA A 297 4.63 -17.24 -15.30
C ALA A 297 4.18 -16.52 -16.58
N ASP A 298 3.77 -15.26 -16.48
CA ASP A 298 3.37 -14.44 -17.62
C ASP A 298 4.57 -14.22 -18.58
N SER A 299 5.77 -13.95 -18.03
CA SER A 299 7.00 -13.80 -18.82
C SER A 299 7.40 -15.07 -19.56
N LEU A 300 7.23 -16.24 -18.93
CA LEU A 300 7.47 -17.54 -19.55
C LEU A 300 6.51 -17.81 -20.72
N VAL A 301 5.24 -17.43 -20.58
CA VAL A 301 4.26 -17.52 -21.68
C VAL A 301 4.69 -16.67 -22.86
N GLU A 302 5.11 -15.42 -22.63
CA GLU A 302 5.61 -14.52 -23.68
C GLU A 302 6.88 -15.06 -24.37
N LEU A 303 7.83 -15.61 -23.60
CA LEU A 303 9.02 -16.25 -24.16
C LEU A 303 8.67 -17.46 -25.04
N LEU A 304 7.69 -18.28 -24.62
CA LEU A 304 7.22 -19.43 -25.40
C LEU A 304 6.54 -18.99 -26.71
N ILE A 305 5.71 -17.94 -26.66
CA ILE A 305 5.09 -17.35 -27.86
C ILE A 305 6.19 -16.83 -28.81
N SER A 306 7.21 -16.16 -28.30
CA SER A 306 8.35 -15.66 -29.09
C SER A 306 9.14 -16.77 -29.79
N ILE A 307 9.38 -17.90 -29.09
CA ILE A 307 10.09 -19.06 -29.65
C ILE A 307 9.23 -19.76 -30.71
N SER A 308 7.94 -19.98 -30.44
CA SER A 308 7.02 -20.67 -31.37
C SER A 308 6.67 -19.83 -32.60
N GLY A 309 6.58 -18.50 -32.47
CA GLY A 309 6.41 -17.55 -33.59
C GLY A 309 7.62 -17.45 -34.53
N ARG A 310 8.78 -18.02 -34.15
CA ARG A 310 10.01 -18.15 -34.96
C ARG A 310 10.14 -19.51 -35.66
N GLY A 311 9.05 -20.26 -35.82
CA GLY A 311 9.04 -21.50 -36.60
C GLY A 311 9.71 -21.31 -37.97
N PRO A 312 10.51 -22.29 -38.45
CA PRO A 312 11.44 -22.10 -39.55
C PRO A 312 10.70 -21.62 -40.80
N GLY A 313 11.11 -20.46 -41.31
CA GLY A 313 10.67 -19.97 -42.61
C GLY A 313 10.76 -21.11 -43.63
N ARG A 314 9.63 -21.38 -44.29
CA ARG A 314 9.52 -22.25 -45.46
C ARG A 314 10.83 -22.15 -46.26
N ARG A 315 11.61 -23.23 -46.31
CA ARG A 315 12.58 -23.42 -47.40
C ARG A 315 11.75 -23.31 -48.67
N ARG A 316 11.84 -22.19 -49.39
CA ARG A 316 11.46 -22.16 -50.81
C ARG A 316 12.39 -23.17 -51.47
N ALA A 317 11.86 -24.36 -51.74
CA ALA A 317 12.47 -25.24 -52.71
C ALA A 317 12.61 -24.41 -54.01
N PRO A 318 13.79 -24.31 -54.63
CA PRO A 318 13.87 -23.86 -55.99
C PRO A 318 13.11 -24.91 -56.82
N GLY A 319 11.91 -24.51 -57.26
CA GLY A 319 11.09 -25.29 -58.17
C GLY A 319 11.86 -25.48 -59.47
N ASP A 320 12.01 -26.76 -59.80
CA ASP A 320 12.17 -27.34 -61.12
C ASP A 320 11.73 -26.41 -62.28
N ALA A 321 12.69 -26.03 -63.12
CA ALA A 321 12.45 -25.51 -64.45
C ALA A 321 13.32 -26.32 -65.42
N GLY A 322 12.85 -27.52 -65.74
CA GLY A 322 13.34 -28.29 -66.87
C GLY A 322 12.69 -27.87 -68.19
N ARG A 323 13.46 -28.08 -69.27
CA ARG A 323 13.14 -28.12 -70.73
C ARG A 323 13.24 -26.78 -71.49
N GLY A 324 13.92 -26.68 -72.62
CA GLY A 324 14.32 -27.73 -73.59
C GLY A 324 13.24 -27.92 -74.64
#